data_AF-A0A2V2SHT7-F1
#
_entry.id   AF-A0A2V2SHT7-F1
#
_cell.length_a   1.000
_cell.length_b   1.000
_cell.length_c   1.000
_cell.angle_alpha   90.00
_cell.angle_beta   90.00
_cell.angle_gamma   90.00
#
_symmetry.space_group_name_H-M   'P 1'
#
loop_
_entity.id
_entity.type
_entity.pdbx_description
1 polymer ?
#
loop_
_entity_poly.entity_id
_entity_poly.type
_entity_poly.pdbx_seq_one_letter_code
_entity_poly.pdbx_strand_id
1 'polypeptide(L)'
;MKRIFKPLAVIPCTVLASLVGANAASLTVDPSAGWIGFMNVFETPQHGGAYVFGQAWGTADLTATFSGPVLTLGPNTIGDPASFWYSPSGGPGSVGNKSMDANMYVETTGVYTGQTLTFNGTVLSNTLFGNVNQLGNGWTSVAFIKDFTSSYALSASVTAPLVNGFFNISLLTSSDPTHHIQYGFETIGPDVWATDVAPYGNIQITAVPEPSMVALFGLGVLALIHSRRAVAPR
;
A
#
# COMPACT_ATOMS: atom_id res chain seq x y z
N MET A 1 34.03 -47.85 -56.02
CA MET A 1 33.69 -46.44 -55.72
C MET A 1 33.13 -46.37 -54.30
N LYS A 2 33.92 -45.92 -53.31
CA LYS A 2 33.48 -45.72 -51.92
C LYS A 2 33.18 -44.23 -51.73
N ARG A 3 31.93 -43.85 -51.45
CA ARG A 3 31.54 -42.48 -51.09
C ARG A 3 31.50 -42.37 -49.57
N ILE A 4 32.43 -41.61 -49.01
CA ILE A 4 32.51 -41.28 -47.58
C ILE A 4 31.74 -39.98 -47.38
N PHE A 5 30.62 -40.04 -46.66
CA PHE A 5 29.89 -38.86 -46.19
C PHE A 5 30.54 -38.37 -44.89
N LYS A 6 30.99 -37.12 -44.86
CA LYS A 6 31.45 -36.43 -43.64
C LYS A 6 30.27 -35.66 -43.04
N PRO A 7 29.97 -35.78 -41.74
CA PRO A 7 28.98 -34.92 -41.11
C PRO A 7 29.57 -33.53 -40.85
N LEU A 8 28.82 -32.50 -41.21
CA LEU A 8 29.12 -31.10 -40.98
C LEU A 8 28.82 -30.78 -39.52
N ALA A 9 29.83 -30.36 -38.76
CA ALA A 9 29.66 -29.91 -37.38
C ALA A 9 29.02 -28.52 -37.36
N VAL A 10 27.78 -28.44 -36.86
CA VAL A 10 27.10 -27.18 -36.57
C VAL A 10 27.57 -26.70 -35.20
N ILE A 11 28.30 -25.58 -35.18
CA ILE A 11 28.71 -24.90 -33.94
C ILE A 11 27.53 -24.03 -33.51
N PRO A 12 26.89 -24.26 -32.34
CA PRO A 12 25.88 -23.36 -31.83
C PRO A 12 26.56 -22.06 -31.35
N CYS A 13 26.30 -20.96 -32.05
CA CYS A 13 26.62 -19.62 -31.59
C CYS A 13 25.69 -19.30 -30.41
N THR A 14 26.18 -19.47 -29.18
CA THR A 14 25.49 -19.01 -27.97
C THR A 14 25.53 -17.48 -27.91
N VAL A 15 24.40 -16.86 -28.25
CA VAL A 15 24.13 -15.45 -27.95
C VAL A 15 23.97 -15.34 -26.44
N LEU A 16 24.99 -14.83 -25.74
CA LEU A 16 24.82 -14.33 -24.36
C LEU A 16 24.00 -13.04 -24.43
N ALA A 17 22.68 -13.16 -24.32
CA ALA A 17 21.86 -12.03 -23.94
C ALA A 17 22.13 -11.76 -22.45
N SER A 18 22.92 -10.71 -22.16
CA SER A 18 23.02 -10.16 -20.82
C SER A 18 21.65 -9.62 -20.42
N LEU A 19 20.91 -10.42 -19.64
CA LEU A 19 19.74 -9.96 -18.91
C LEU A 19 20.23 -8.90 -17.91
N VAL A 20 20.13 -7.62 -18.28
CA VAL A 20 20.13 -6.56 -17.29
C VAL A 20 18.85 -6.75 -16.50
N GLY A 21 18.91 -7.47 -15.39
CA GLY A 21 17.79 -7.60 -14.48
C GLY A 21 17.40 -6.19 -14.04
N ALA A 22 16.18 -5.77 -14.34
CA ALA A 22 15.63 -4.56 -13.77
C ALA A 22 15.68 -4.70 -12.25
N ASN A 23 16.36 -3.78 -11.56
CA ASN A 23 16.40 -3.76 -10.11
C ASN A 23 15.01 -3.34 -9.62
N ALA A 24 14.24 -4.30 -9.09
CA ALA A 24 12.85 -4.11 -8.74
C ALA A 24 12.55 -4.81 -7.41
N ALA A 25 11.73 -4.16 -6.59
CA ALA A 25 11.29 -4.66 -5.30
C ALA A 25 9.77 -4.67 -5.22
N SER A 26 9.21 -5.71 -4.61
CA SER A 26 7.76 -5.84 -4.40
C SER A 26 7.46 -5.93 -2.91
N LEU A 27 6.55 -5.08 -2.47
CA LEU A 27 6.08 -4.95 -1.10
C LEU A 27 4.59 -5.25 -1.06
N THR A 28 4.16 -5.80 0.07
CA THR A 28 2.75 -6.08 0.33
C THR A 28 2.37 -5.58 1.73
N VAL A 29 1.09 -5.72 2.08
CA VAL A 29 0.56 -5.31 3.39
C VAL A 29 0.98 -6.33 4.45
N ASP A 30 2.14 -6.12 5.05
CA ASP A 30 2.71 -7.01 6.06
C ASP A 30 2.51 -6.46 7.49
N PRO A 31 1.70 -7.11 8.36
CA PRO A 31 1.50 -6.68 9.75
C PRO A 31 2.79 -6.66 10.59
N SER A 32 3.85 -7.37 10.18
CA SER A 32 5.13 -7.44 10.89
C SER A 32 6.11 -6.34 10.52
N ALA A 33 5.80 -5.53 9.51
CA ALA A 33 6.63 -4.39 9.12
C ALA A 33 6.63 -3.29 10.19
N GLY A 34 7.67 -2.45 10.16
CA GLY A 34 7.84 -1.32 11.09
C GLY A 34 6.93 -0.13 10.77
N TRP A 35 5.60 -0.33 10.87
CA TRP A 35 4.62 0.71 10.61
C TRP A 35 4.71 1.86 11.62
N ILE A 36 4.74 3.08 11.10
CA ILE A 36 4.73 4.33 11.87
C ILE A 36 3.56 5.21 11.44
N GLY A 37 3.20 6.16 12.30
CA GLY A 37 2.09 7.07 12.09
C GLY A 37 2.50 8.53 12.08
N PHE A 38 1.93 9.31 11.17
CA PHE A 38 2.02 10.76 11.16
C PHE A 38 0.63 11.36 10.89
N MET A 39 0.27 12.38 11.65
CA MET A 39 -1.00 13.08 11.49
C MET A 39 -0.73 14.52 11.08
N ASN A 40 -1.34 14.96 9.99
CA ASN A 40 -1.54 16.38 9.71
C ASN A 40 -2.96 16.78 10.11
N VAL A 41 -3.09 17.91 10.78
CA VAL A 41 -4.36 18.46 11.23
C VAL A 41 -4.61 19.79 10.54
N PHE A 42 -5.78 19.91 9.94
CA PHE A 42 -6.25 21.09 9.24
C PHE A 42 -7.55 21.59 9.88
N GLU A 43 -7.85 22.87 9.69
CA GLU A 43 -9.19 23.39 9.91
C GLU A 43 -10.18 22.68 8.97
N THR A 44 -11.46 22.64 9.35
CA THR A 44 -12.48 22.06 8.47
C THR A 44 -12.61 22.86 7.17
N PRO A 45 -13.19 22.29 6.10
CA PRO A 45 -13.53 23.04 4.89
C PRO A 45 -14.38 24.29 5.18
N GLN A 46 -15.28 24.21 6.16
CA GLN A 46 -16.12 25.31 6.60
C GLN A 46 -15.30 26.45 7.26
N HIS A 47 -14.12 26.13 7.80
CA HIS A 47 -13.17 27.07 8.40
C HIS A 47 -11.95 27.36 7.49
N GLY A 48 -12.06 27.08 6.18
CA GLY A 48 -11.07 27.45 5.18
C GLY A 48 -9.94 26.45 4.98
N GLY A 49 -9.94 25.30 5.67
CA GLY A 49 -9.00 24.21 5.38
C GLY A 49 -7.53 24.49 5.73
N ALA A 50 -7.25 25.54 6.52
CA ALA A 50 -5.90 25.95 6.84
C ALA A 50 -5.15 24.86 7.63
N TYR A 51 -3.87 24.68 7.33
CA TYR A 51 -3.00 23.82 8.12
C TYR A 51 -2.89 24.34 9.56
N VAL A 52 -2.98 23.43 10.53
CA VAL A 52 -2.86 23.74 11.96
C VAL A 52 -1.54 23.23 12.50
N PHE A 53 -1.30 21.91 12.41
CA PHE A 53 -0.03 21.29 12.80
C PHE A 53 0.12 19.90 12.18
N GLY A 54 1.31 19.30 12.33
CA GLY A 54 1.58 17.93 11.95
C GLY A 54 2.64 17.31 12.86
N GLN A 55 2.44 16.07 13.26
CA GLN A 55 3.34 15.38 14.18
C GLN A 55 3.18 13.85 14.12
N ALA A 56 4.17 13.14 14.69
CA ALA A 56 4.17 11.69 14.79
C ALA A 56 3.14 11.20 15.83
N TRP A 57 2.28 10.28 15.42
CA TRP A 57 1.24 9.65 16.25
C TRP A 57 1.41 8.12 16.25
N GLY A 58 0.84 7.45 17.25
CA GLY A 58 0.72 5.99 17.21
C GLY A 58 -0.24 5.56 16.09
N THR A 59 0.01 4.41 15.46
CA THR A 59 -0.86 3.88 14.40
C THR A 59 -2.30 3.66 14.90
N ALA A 60 -2.47 3.26 16.16
CA ALA A 60 -3.78 3.15 16.79
C ALA A 60 -4.50 4.51 16.94
N ASP A 61 -3.78 5.60 17.21
CA ASP A 61 -4.35 6.95 17.30
C ASP A 61 -4.75 7.49 15.92
N LEU A 62 -4.14 6.95 14.85
CA LEU A 62 -4.58 7.15 13.47
C LEU A 62 -5.82 6.34 13.10
N THR A 63 -6.38 5.56 14.04
CA THR A 63 -7.42 4.55 13.80
C THR A 63 -7.06 3.56 12.68
N ALA A 64 -5.77 3.20 12.64
CA ALA A 64 -5.17 2.30 11.68
C ALA A 64 -4.52 1.12 12.41
N THR A 65 -5.21 -0.02 12.48
CA THR A 65 -4.81 -1.15 13.33
C THR A 65 -4.89 -2.49 12.62
N PHE A 66 -3.92 -3.37 12.89
CA PHE A 66 -3.94 -4.75 12.43
C PHE A 66 -4.69 -5.65 13.40
N SER A 67 -5.50 -6.56 12.85
CA SER A 67 -6.03 -7.74 13.53
C SER A 67 -5.67 -8.96 12.70
N GLY A 68 -4.62 -9.68 13.13
CA GLY A 68 -3.99 -10.71 12.28
C GLY A 68 -3.47 -10.11 10.97
N PRO A 69 -3.84 -10.66 9.80
CA PRO A 69 -3.39 -10.15 8.49
C PRO A 69 -4.18 -8.94 7.99
N VAL A 70 -5.26 -8.54 8.68
CA VAL A 70 -6.17 -7.50 8.19
C VAL A 70 -5.87 -6.16 8.87
N LEU A 71 -5.50 -5.17 8.07
CA LEU A 71 -5.44 -3.77 8.45
C LEU A 71 -6.86 -3.18 8.40
N THR A 72 -7.27 -2.49 9.45
CA THR A 72 -8.49 -1.69 9.48
C THR A 72 -8.12 -0.21 9.57
N LEU A 73 -8.62 0.60 8.64
CA LEU A 73 -8.56 2.07 8.67
C LEU A 73 -9.96 2.63 8.95
N GLY A 74 -10.07 3.63 9.82
CA GLY A 74 -11.35 4.26 10.15
C GLY A 74 -11.29 5.79 10.16
N PRO A 75 -12.41 6.46 10.46
CA PRO A 75 -12.39 7.87 10.84
C PRO A 75 -11.49 8.07 12.06
N ASN A 76 -10.73 9.16 12.10
CA ASN A 76 -9.94 9.48 13.28
C ASN A 76 -10.83 9.86 14.47
N THR A 77 -10.47 9.40 15.65
CA THR A 77 -11.19 9.68 16.90
C THR A 77 -10.24 10.29 17.91
N ILE A 78 -10.65 11.39 18.55
CA ILE A 78 -9.81 12.10 19.50
C ILE A 78 -10.40 11.98 20.90
N GLY A 79 -9.62 11.45 21.85
CA GLY A 79 -10.04 11.27 23.24
C GLY A 79 -10.10 12.56 24.08
N ASP A 80 -10.02 13.72 23.43
CA ASP A 80 -10.05 15.04 24.07
C ASP A 80 -11.37 15.76 23.72
N PRO A 81 -12.24 16.06 24.70
CA PRO A 81 -13.52 16.70 24.45
C PRO A 81 -13.43 18.21 24.21
N ALA A 82 -12.23 18.80 24.12
CA ALA A 82 -12.06 20.22 23.86
C ALA A 82 -12.76 20.67 22.56
N SER A 83 -13.20 21.93 22.57
CA SER A 83 -13.85 22.57 21.40
C SER A 83 -12.92 22.70 20.18
N PHE A 84 -11.62 22.53 20.41
CA PHE A 84 -10.62 22.44 19.34
C PHE A 84 -10.91 21.27 18.40
N TRP A 85 -11.27 20.10 18.95
CA TRP A 85 -11.55 18.88 18.20
C TRP A 85 -13.01 18.75 17.82
N TYR A 86 -13.92 19.24 18.65
CA TYR A 86 -15.35 19.00 18.46
C TYR A 86 -16.17 20.29 18.60
N SER A 87 -17.27 20.41 17.88
CA SER A 87 -18.15 21.57 17.97
C SER A 87 -19.50 21.20 18.60
N PRO A 88 -19.96 21.89 19.68
CA PRO A 88 -19.24 22.91 20.45
C PRO A 88 -18.20 22.33 21.44
N SER A 89 -18.29 21.03 21.74
CA SER A 89 -17.37 20.24 22.57
C SER A 89 -17.57 18.76 22.30
N GLY A 90 -16.68 17.89 22.75
CA GLY A 90 -16.76 16.45 22.54
C GLY A 90 -17.83 15.77 23.38
N GLY A 91 -18.54 14.83 22.75
CA GLY A 91 -19.64 14.07 23.33
C GLY A 91 -20.43 13.34 22.24
N PRO A 92 -21.32 12.40 22.60
CA PRO A 92 -22.17 11.71 21.64
C PRO A 92 -23.01 12.70 20.81
N GLY A 93 -22.96 12.56 19.49
CA GLY A 93 -23.60 13.43 18.52
C GLY A 93 -22.80 14.68 18.12
N SER A 94 -21.63 14.92 18.73
CA SER A 94 -20.79 16.06 18.40
C SER A 94 -20.22 15.98 16.99
N VAL A 95 -20.08 17.14 16.37
CA VAL A 95 -19.49 17.25 15.03
C VAL A 95 -17.98 17.47 15.17
N GLY A 96 -17.18 16.72 14.41
CA GLY A 96 -15.74 16.97 14.31
C GLY A 96 -15.44 18.37 13.80
N ASN A 97 -14.43 19.00 14.40
CA ASN A 97 -14.02 20.37 14.18
C ASN A 97 -12.63 20.48 13.55
N LYS A 98 -12.03 19.35 13.15
CA LYS A 98 -10.80 19.31 12.38
C LYS A 98 -10.90 18.36 11.19
N SER A 99 -10.11 18.62 10.17
CA SER A 99 -9.86 17.68 9.09
C SER A 99 -8.53 17.00 9.36
N MET A 100 -8.56 15.68 9.39
CA MET A 100 -7.45 14.81 9.76
C MET A 100 -6.88 14.20 8.49
N ASP A 101 -5.55 14.21 8.35
CA ASP A 101 -4.81 13.55 7.28
C ASP A 101 -3.86 12.54 7.92
N ALA A 102 -4.39 11.33 8.11
CA ALA A 102 -3.77 10.22 8.81
C ALA A 102 -2.90 9.42 7.86
N ASN A 103 -1.58 9.42 8.09
CA ASN A 103 -0.62 8.69 7.28
C ASN A 103 -0.03 7.53 8.10
N MET A 104 -0.37 6.29 7.74
CA MET A 104 0.25 5.07 8.29
C MET A 104 1.14 4.45 7.24
N TYR A 105 2.44 4.37 7.49
CA TYR A 105 3.42 3.96 6.48
C TYR A 105 4.64 3.27 7.08
N VAL A 106 5.40 2.63 6.21
CA VAL A 106 6.77 2.19 6.49
C VAL A 106 7.71 3.13 5.76
N GLU A 107 8.78 3.55 6.44
CA GLU A 107 9.82 4.39 5.86
C GLU A 107 11.15 3.65 5.78
N THR A 108 11.87 3.86 4.70
CA THR A 108 13.24 3.35 4.52
C THR A 108 14.12 4.45 3.94
N THR A 109 15.41 4.43 4.28
CA THR A 109 16.41 5.34 3.70
C THR A 109 17.51 4.51 3.06
N GLY A 110 17.83 4.78 1.79
CA GLY A 110 18.92 4.11 1.07
C GLY A 110 18.70 2.63 0.73
N VAL A 111 17.50 2.08 0.96
CA VAL A 111 17.19 0.65 0.71
C VAL A 111 16.73 0.41 -0.72
N TYR A 112 15.72 1.17 -1.17
CA TYR A 112 15.10 0.98 -2.48
C TYR A 112 15.68 1.91 -3.55
N THR A 113 16.91 2.37 -3.42
CA THR A 113 17.52 3.40 -4.29
C THR A 113 17.67 2.96 -5.75
N GLY A 114 17.10 3.74 -6.67
CA GLY A 114 17.17 3.51 -8.12
C GLY A 114 16.43 2.27 -8.60
N GLN A 115 15.40 1.84 -7.88
CA GLN A 115 14.65 0.61 -8.14
C GLN A 115 13.20 0.93 -8.49
N THR A 116 12.58 0.07 -9.31
CA THR A 116 11.12 0.09 -9.43
C THR A 116 10.52 -0.59 -8.20
N LEU A 117 9.97 0.20 -7.28
CA LEU A 117 9.28 -0.28 -6.09
C LEU A 117 7.80 -0.47 -6.41
N THR A 118 7.26 -1.66 -6.12
CA THR A 118 5.85 -1.97 -6.27
C THR A 118 5.22 -2.24 -4.91
N PHE A 119 4.09 -1.61 -4.61
CA PHE A 119 3.30 -1.86 -3.40
C PHE A 119 1.91 -2.34 -3.80
N ASN A 120 1.47 -3.46 -3.22
CA ASN A 120 0.21 -4.10 -3.57
C ASN A 120 -0.55 -4.65 -2.35
N GLY A 121 -1.84 -4.86 -2.53
CA GLY A 121 -2.73 -5.39 -1.50
C GLY A 121 -4.15 -5.58 -2.04
N THR A 122 -5.01 -6.12 -1.18
CA THR A 122 -6.43 -6.31 -1.48
C THR A 122 -7.28 -5.56 -0.47
N VAL A 123 -8.12 -4.64 -0.94
CA VAL A 123 -9.19 -4.01 -0.16
C VAL A 123 -10.35 -5.00 -0.10
N LEU A 124 -10.57 -5.56 1.09
CA LEU A 124 -11.66 -6.51 1.36
C LEU A 124 -13.01 -5.81 1.40
N SER A 125 -13.05 -4.64 2.04
CA SER A 125 -14.24 -3.80 2.13
C SER A 125 -13.84 -2.35 2.33
N ASN A 126 -14.55 -1.43 1.69
CA ASN A 126 -14.55 -0.02 2.00
C ASN A 126 -16.01 0.41 2.18
N THR A 127 -16.44 0.47 3.44
CA THR A 127 -17.75 1.01 3.82
C THR A 127 -17.65 2.45 4.28
N LEU A 128 -16.44 3.02 4.32
CA LEU A 128 -16.17 4.41 4.68
C LEU A 128 -16.51 5.38 3.55
N PHE A 129 -16.16 5.00 2.33
CA PHE A 129 -16.39 5.81 1.14
C PHE A 129 -17.87 6.10 0.90
N GLY A 130 -18.16 7.37 0.60
CA GLY A 130 -19.51 7.85 0.34
C GLY A 130 -20.28 8.32 1.58
N ASN A 131 -19.80 8.05 2.79
CA ASN A 131 -20.37 8.63 4.00
C ASN A 131 -19.86 10.05 4.22
N VAL A 132 -20.71 10.86 4.84
CA VAL A 132 -20.41 12.24 5.22
C VAL A 132 -20.90 12.52 6.64
N ASN A 133 -20.19 13.39 7.35
CA ASN A 133 -20.65 13.90 8.64
C ASN A 133 -21.84 14.88 8.49
N GLN A 134 -22.30 15.43 9.62
CA GLN A 134 -23.42 16.38 9.69
C GLN A 134 -23.20 17.66 8.86
N LEU A 135 -21.96 17.97 8.45
CA LEU A 135 -21.59 19.13 7.64
C LEU A 135 -21.36 18.78 6.16
N GLY A 136 -21.57 17.52 5.76
CA GLY A 136 -21.33 17.06 4.39
C GLY A 136 -19.86 16.77 4.07
N ASN A 137 -18.98 16.74 5.08
CA ASN A 137 -17.58 16.38 4.91
C ASN A 137 -17.44 14.85 4.95
N GLY A 138 -16.83 14.27 3.91
CA GLY A 138 -16.59 12.83 3.82
C GLY A 138 -15.13 12.46 3.98
N TRP A 139 -14.83 11.18 3.74
CA TRP A 139 -13.49 10.61 3.82
C TRP A 139 -12.99 10.15 2.46
N THR A 140 -11.69 10.35 2.23
CA THR A 140 -10.93 9.74 1.13
C THR A 140 -9.84 8.87 1.72
N SER A 141 -9.45 7.81 1.00
CA SER A 141 -8.28 7.03 1.39
C SER A 141 -7.57 6.43 0.19
N VAL A 142 -6.24 6.43 0.26
CA VAL A 142 -5.36 5.93 -0.80
C VAL A 142 -4.27 5.02 -0.25
N ALA A 143 -3.84 4.05 -1.05
CA ALA A 143 -2.51 3.48 -0.92
C ALA A 143 -1.51 4.40 -1.64
N PHE A 144 -0.28 4.52 -1.12
CA PHE A 144 0.74 5.38 -1.73
C PHE A 144 2.14 4.75 -1.72
N ILE A 145 2.98 5.25 -2.63
CA ILE A 145 4.43 5.27 -2.51
C ILE A 145 4.85 6.74 -2.66
N LYS A 146 5.63 7.27 -1.71
CA LYS A 146 6.17 8.63 -1.71
C LYS A 146 7.70 8.53 -1.61
N ASP A 147 8.40 9.31 -2.43
CA ASP A 147 9.85 9.45 -2.44
C ASP A 147 10.17 10.89 -2.02
N PHE A 148 10.88 11.04 -0.91
CA PHE A 148 11.30 12.31 -0.36
C PHE A 148 12.80 12.49 -0.44
N THR A 149 13.25 13.72 -0.69
CA THR A 149 14.66 14.10 -0.53
C THR A 149 15.09 13.96 0.94
N SER A 150 16.40 14.06 1.19
CA SER A 150 16.96 14.08 2.56
C SER A 150 16.44 15.21 3.46
N SER A 151 15.80 16.24 2.88
CA SER A 151 15.15 17.33 3.62
C SER A 151 13.63 17.16 3.72
N TYR A 152 13.12 15.95 3.44
CA TYR A 152 11.68 15.62 3.39
C TYR A 152 10.89 16.45 2.36
N ALA A 153 11.54 16.96 1.31
CA ALA A 153 10.81 17.55 0.19
C ALA A 153 10.30 16.42 -0.72
N LEU A 154 9.02 16.43 -1.07
CA LEU A 154 8.44 15.40 -1.93
C LEU A 154 9.06 15.48 -3.34
N SER A 155 9.77 14.43 -3.73
CA SER A 155 10.42 14.29 -5.03
C SER A 155 9.50 13.62 -6.04
N ALA A 156 8.83 12.54 -5.64
CA ALA A 156 7.88 11.82 -6.47
C ALA A 156 6.84 11.07 -5.62
N SER A 157 5.67 10.81 -6.18
CA SER A 157 4.67 9.96 -5.53
C SER A 157 3.76 9.28 -6.55
N VAL A 158 3.21 8.13 -6.15
CA VAL A 158 2.11 7.46 -6.84
C VAL A 158 1.07 7.04 -5.80
N THR A 159 -0.20 7.14 -6.15
CA THR A 159 -1.30 6.73 -5.28
C THR A 159 -2.32 5.89 -6.05
N ALA A 160 -3.10 5.09 -5.31
CA ALA A 160 -4.30 4.45 -5.81
C ALA A 160 -5.43 4.57 -4.78
N PRO A 161 -6.67 4.89 -5.20
CA PRO A 161 -7.80 4.93 -4.28
C PRO A 161 -8.08 3.53 -3.73
N LEU A 162 -8.44 3.45 -2.44
CA LEU A 162 -8.79 2.20 -1.78
C LEU A 162 -10.22 1.76 -2.12
N VAL A 163 -10.44 1.33 -3.36
CA VAL A 163 -11.69 0.71 -3.81
C VAL A 163 -11.65 -0.80 -3.58
N ASN A 164 -12.81 -1.44 -3.35
CA ASN A 164 -12.89 -2.90 -3.16
C ASN A 164 -12.18 -3.65 -4.29
N GLY A 165 -11.28 -4.57 -3.93
CA GLY A 165 -10.45 -5.30 -4.87
C GLY A 165 -8.96 -4.99 -4.75
N PHE A 166 -8.22 -5.30 -5.81
CA PHE A 166 -6.76 -5.25 -5.82
C PHE A 166 -6.25 -3.85 -6.16
N PHE A 167 -5.25 -3.38 -5.40
CA PHE A 167 -4.43 -2.24 -5.79
C PHE A 167 -3.00 -2.71 -6.05
N ASN A 168 -2.35 -2.08 -7.03
CA ASN A 168 -0.94 -2.29 -7.35
C ASN A 168 -0.37 -1.03 -7.97
N ILE A 169 0.48 -0.36 -7.19
CA ILE A 169 1.13 0.88 -7.58
C ILE A 169 2.63 0.64 -7.67
N SER A 170 3.28 1.29 -8.64
CA SER A 170 4.72 1.19 -8.84
C SER A 170 5.33 2.56 -9.05
N LEU A 171 6.47 2.80 -8.41
CA LEU A 171 7.26 4.03 -8.52
C LEU A 171 8.72 3.66 -8.80
N LEU A 172 9.33 4.32 -9.78
CA LEU A 172 10.78 4.32 -9.92
C LEU A 172 11.35 5.33 -8.92
N THR A 173 12.06 4.83 -7.90
CA THR A 173 12.65 5.66 -6.85
C THR A 173 13.93 6.35 -7.32
N SER A 174 14.28 7.43 -6.64
CA SER A 174 15.54 8.16 -6.84
C SER A 174 16.76 7.26 -6.68
N SER A 175 17.79 7.49 -7.48
CA SER A 175 19.10 6.86 -7.35
C SER A 175 19.99 7.51 -6.27
N ASP A 176 19.50 8.56 -5.60
CA ASP A 176 20.17 9.16 -4.45
C ASP A 176 19.88 8.32 -3.18
N PRO A 177 20.91 7.75 -2.52
CA PRO A 177 20.73 6.91 -1.34
C PRO A 177 20.29 7.67 -0.08
N THR A 178 20.29 9.01 -0.11
CA THR A 178 19.84 9.85 1.01
C THR A 178 18.34 10.09 1.03
N HIS A 179 17.63 9.66 -0.01
CA HIS A 179 16.18 9.79 -0.09
C HIS A 179 15.46 8.85 0.89
N HIS A 180 14.32 9.35 1.39
CA HIS A 180 13.39 8.61 2.25
C HIS A 180 12.23 8.09 1.39
N ILE A 181 12.09 6.77 1.34
CA ILE A 181 11.00 6.10 0.62
C ILE A 181 9.95 5.65 1.62
N GLN A 182 8.73 6.13 1.44
CA GLN A 182 7.57 5.76 2.24
C GLN A 182 6.56 5.00 1.39
N TYR A 183 5.99 3.93 1.94
CA TYR A 183 4.84 3.24 1.36
C TYR A 183 3.82 2.94 2.44
N GLY A 184 2.53 3.06 2.11
CA GLY A 184 1.48 2.89 3.10
C GLY A 184 0.15 3.44 2.67
N PHE A 185 -0.58 3.97 3.65
CA PHE A 185 -1.97 4.40 3.52
C PHE A 185 -2.17 5.81 4.08
N GLU A 186 -3.01 6.56 3.41
CA GLU A 186 -3.44 7.90 3.81
C GLU A 186 -4.97 7.90 3.88
N THR A 187 -5.53 8.35 5.00
CA THR A 187 -6.97 8.57 5.17
C THR A 187 -7.19 10.01 5.56
N ILE A 188 -7.95 10.73 4.74
CA ILE A 188 -8.27 12.14 4.96
C ILE A 188 -9.77 12.26 5.24
N GLY A 189 -10.15 13.01 6.28
CA GLY A 189 -11.54 13.37 6.54
C GLY A 189 -11.74 14.00 7.91
N PRO A 190 -12.98 14.36 8.27
CA PRO A 190 -13.25 14.96 9.57
C PRO A 190 -12.99 13.95 10.70
N ASP A 191 -12.59 14.46 11.86
CA ASP A 191 -12.58 13.67 13.08
C ASP A 191 -14.01 13.32 13.52
N VAL A 192 -14.15 12.22 14.27
CA VAL A 192 -15.43 11.70 14.74
C VAL A 192 -15.34 11.42 16.23
N TRP A 193 -16.40 11.70 16.97
CA TRP A 193 -16.46 11.33 18.38
C TRP A 193 -16.46 9.79 18.51
N ALA A 194 -15.70 9.26 19.48
CA ALA A 194 -15.40 7.83 19.53
C ALA A 194 -16.63 6.90 19.55
N THR A 195 -17.77 7.34 20.09
CA THR A 195 -19.01 6.54 20.12
C THR A 195 -19.82 6.58 18.83
N ASP A 196 -19.44 7.45 17.89
CA ASP A 196 -20.26 7.81 16.73
C ASP A 196 -19.64 7.32 15.41
N VAL A 197 -18.57 6.52 15.48
CA VAL A 197 -17.86 6.00 14.30
C VAL A 197 -18.64 4.96 13.50
N ALA A 198 -19.52 4.20 14.17
CA ALA A 198 -20.17 3.02 13.57
C ALA A 198 -20.96 3.31 12.28
N PRO A 199 -21.73 4.41 12.16
CA PRO A 199 -22.45 4.74 10.92
C PRO A 199 -21.54 5.07 9.74
N TYR A 200 -20.30 5.52 9.99
CA TYR A 200 -19.38 5.92 8.92
C TYR A 200 -18.64 4.73 8.31
N GLY A 201 -18.56 3.59 8.99
CA GLY A 201 -17.86 2.41 8.47
C GLY A 201 -16.34 2.47 8.56
N ASN A 202 -15.67 1.59 7.83
CA ASN A 202 -14.21 1.44 7.84
C ASN A 202 -13.70 0.83 6.51
N ILE A 203 -12.38 0.73 6.40
CA ILE A 203 -11.70 0.08 5.28
C ILE A 203 -10.93 -1.11 5.84
N GLN A 204 -11.07 -2.28 5.23
CA GLN A 204 -10.32 -3.50 5.56
C GLN A 204 -9.41 -3.89 4.41
N ILE A 205 -8.13 -4.12 4.70
CA ILE A 205 -7.08 -4.34 3.71
C ILE A 205 -6.24 -5.53 4.16
N THR A 206 -5.82 -6.38 3.23
CA THR A 206 -4.92 -7.50 3.48
C THR A 206 -3.83 -7.58 2.41
N ALA A 207 -2.76 -8.30 2.70
CA ALA A 207 -1.78 -8.71 1.69
C ALA A 207 -2.46 -9.44 0.53
N VAL A 208 -1.84 -9.37 -0.64
CA VAL A 208 -2.23 -10.23 -1.77
C VAL A 208 -1.91 -11.67 -1.39
N PRO A 209 -2.86 -12.62 -1.50
CA PRO A 209 -2.53 -14.02 -1.28
C PRO A 209 -1.42 -14.43 -2.25
N GLU A 210 -0.27 -14.85 -1.73
CA GLU A 210 0.76 -15.42 -2.61
C GLU A 210 0.15 -16.63 -3.34
N PRO A 211 0.46 -16.83 -4.63
CA PRO A 211 0.09 -18.07 -5.29
C PRO A 211 0.80 -19.18 -4.52
N SER A 212 0.03 -19.92 -3.72
CA SER A 212 0.57 -20.99 -2.87
C SER A 212 1.47 -21.87 -3.74
N MET A 213 2.72 -22.07 -3.32
CA MET A 213 3.68 -22.90 -4.06
C MET A 213 3.11 -24.29 -4.39
N VAL A 214 2.12 -24.77 -3.63
CA VAL A 214 1.33 -25.98 -3.89
C VAL A 214 0.66 -25.98 -5.28
N ALA A 215 0.13 -24.85 -5.74
CA ALA A 215 -0.44 -24.72 -7.09
C ALA A 215 0.63 -24.84 -8.19
N LEU A 216 1.82 -24.28 -7.94
CA LEU A 216 2.95 -24.32 -8.88
C LEU A 216 3.60 -25.71 -8.94
N PHE A 217 3.75 -26.38 -7.79
CA PHE A 217 4.21 -27.77 -7.73
C PHE A 217 3.19 -28.75 -8.32
N GLY A 218 1.89 -28.52 -8.12
CA GLY A 218 0.83 -29.34 -8.71
C GLY A 218 0.86 -29.34 -10.24
N LEU A 219 1.03 -28.16 -10.86
CA LEU A 219 1.19 -28.02 -12.31
C LEU A 219 2.52 -28.62 -12.81
N GLY A 220 3.62 -28.43 -12.09
CA GLY A 220 4.92 -29.02 -12.42
C GLY A 220 4.91 -30.55 -12.42
N VAL A 221 4.24 -31.18 -11.45
CA VAL A 221 4.09 -32.64 -11.37
C VAL A 221 3.18 -33.18 -12.48
N LEU A 222 2.08 -32.50 -12.81
CA LEU A 222 1.20 -32.86 -13.93
C LEU A 222 1.91 -32.79 -15.29
N ALA A 223 2.75 -31.78 -15.51
CA ALA A 223 3.55 -31.63 -16.73
C ALA A 223 4.64 -32.72 -16.85
N LEU A 224 5.26 -33.11 -15.73
CA LEU A 224 6.21 -34.23 -15.67
C LEU A 224 5.55 -35.60 -15.91
N ILE A 225 4.31 -35.79 -15.45
CA ILE A 225 3.55 -37.03 -15.69
C ILE A 225 3.08 -37.12 -17.15
N HIS A 226 2.67 -36.01 -17.76
CA HIS A 226 2.28 -35.98 -19.18
C HIS A 226 3.46 -36.20 -20.14
N SER A 227 4.62 -35.60 -19.87
CA SER A 227 5.82 -35.76 -20.70
C SER A 227 6.40 -37.18 -20.67
N ARG A 228 6.23 -37.91 -19.56
CA ARG A 228 6.64 -39.33 -19.46
C ARG A 228 5.73 -40.30 -20.23
N ARG A 229 4.50 -39.92 -20.55
CA ARG A 229 3.57 -40.76 -21.33
C ARG A 229 3.74 -40.61 -22.84
N ALA A 230 4.42 -39.58 -23.31
CA ALA A 230 4.66 -39.33 -24.73
C ALA A 230 5.86 -40.10 -25.32
N VAL A 231 6.66 -40.77 -24.48
CA VAL A 231 7.85 -41.52 -24.91
C VAL A 231 7.68 -43.02 -24.60
N ALA A 232 6.80 -43.68 -25.36
CA ALA A 232 6.80 -45.14 -25.47
C ALA A 232 6.94 -45.50 -26.96
N PRO A 233 8.06 -46.09 -27.41
CA PRO A 233 8.23 -46.48 -28.80
C PRO A 233 7.45 -47.78 -29.08
N ARG A 234 6.86 -47.86 -30.29
CA ARG A 234 6.39 -49.11 -30.91
C ARG A 234 7.55 -49.81 -31.60
#